data_AF-A0A973K343-F1
#
_entry.id   AF-A0A973K343-F1
#
_cell.length_a   1.000
_cell.length_b   1.000
_cell.length_c   1.000
_cell.angle_alpha   90.00
_cell.angle_beta   90.00
_cell.angle_gamma   90.00
#
_symmetry.space_group_name_H-M   'P 1'
#
loop_
_entity.id
_entity.type
_entity.pdbx_description
1 polymer ?
#
loop_
_entity_poly.entity_id
_entity_poly.type
_entity_poly.pdbx_seq_one_letter_code
_entity_poly.pdbx_strand_id
1 'polypeptide(L)'
;MDAPIGHFEHATPAPDCLDELTAPVADAVRRWSGSVPAEQIVYVDTDPEWADTAVFVEHYGQELLERSANCVVVAGKRGGESTLAACVVLSTTRVDVNGVVRRQLGARKASFASMDTATGETGMEYGGITPVGLPADWPLLVDSAVVDLPYVLVGSGR
;
A
#
# COMPACT_ATOMS: atom_id res chain seq x y z
N MET A 1 -15.34 -15.46 -3.80
CA MET A 1 -14.78 -15.68 -5.17
C MET A 1 -13.36 -16.19 -5.02
N ASP A 2 -12.68 -16.62 -6.07
CA ASP A 2 -11.24 -16.90 -5.99
C ASP A 2 -10.46 -15.60 -6.16
N ALA A 3 -9.40 -15.42 -5.37
CA ALA A 3 -8.46 -14.32 -5.57
C ALA A 3 -7.66 -14.56 -6.88
N PRO A 4 -7.29 -13.49 -7.62
CA PRO A 4 -6.54 -13.61 -8.86
C PRO A 4 -5.06 -14.00 -8.65
N ILE A 5 -4.56 -13.89 -7.42
CA ILE A 5 -3.24 -14.30 -6.95
C ILE A 5 -3.37 -14.88 -5.54
N GLY A 6 -2.48 -15.81 -5.18
CA GLY A 6 -2.47 -16.43 -3.86
C GLY A 6 -3.62 -17.39 -3.58
N HIS A 7 -3.61 -17.93 -2.36
CA HIS A 7 -4.48 -18.96 -1.85
C HIS A 7 -5.17 -18.47 -0.57
N PHE A 8 -6.15 -17.58 -0.73
CA PHE A 8 -6.92 -17.01 0.37
C PHE A 8 -8.23 -17.76 0.54
N GLU A 9 -8.60 -18.10 1.78
CA GLU A 9 -9.89 -18.74 2.07
C GLU A 9 -11.07 -17.81 1.74
N HIS A 10 -10.90 -16.52 1.98
CA HIS A 10 -11.91 -15.49 1.78
C HIS A 10 -11.39 -14.42 0.83
N ALA A 11 -12.09 -14.24 -0.28
CA ALA A 11 -11.86 -13.15 -1.22
C ALA A 11 -13.20 -12.56 -1.69
N THR A 12 -13.31 -11.24 -1.60
CA THR A 12 -14.54 -10.47 -1.86
C THR A 12 -14.19 -9.17 -2.59
N PRO A 13 -14.98 -8.71 -3.57
CA PRO A 13 -14.80 -7.38 -4.14
C PRO A 13 -14.88 -6.33 -3.03
N ALA A 14 -13.90 -5.42 -2.97
CA ALA A 14 -13.81 -4.40 -1.92
C ALA A 14 -15.08 -3.54 -1.76
N PRO A 15 -15.83 -3.17 -2.84
CA PRO A 15 -17.10 -2.48 -2.70
C PRO A 15 -18.18 -3.24 -1.90
N ASP A 16 -18.08 -4.56 -1.82
CA ASP A 16 -19.05 -5.43 -1.13
C ASP A 16 -18.69 -5.67 0.34
N CYS A 17 -17.52 -5.23 0.81
CA CYS A 17 -17.04 -5.42 2.18
C CYS A 17 -16.34 -4.17 2.75
N LEU A 18 -16.93 -2.99 2.50
CA LEU A 18 -16.36 -1.70 2.93
C LEU A 18 -16.16 -1.58 4.46
N ASP A 19 -16.92 -2.33 5.25
CA ASP A 19 -16.82 -2.33 6.71
C ASP A 19 -15.55 -3.07 7.23
N GLU A 20 -14.88 -3.85 6.37
CA GLU A 20 -13.61 -4.50 6.69
C GLU A 20 -12.38 -3.61 6.42
N LEU A 21 -12.60 -2.44 5.81
CA LEU A 21 -11.56 -1.48 5.43
C LEU A 21 -11.53 -0.32 6.42
N THR A 22 -10.37 0.31 6.60
CA THR A 22 -10.34 1.57 7.34
C THR A 22 -11.11 2.65 6.60
N ALA A 23 -11.68 3.59 7.35
CA ALA A 23 -12.50 4.68 6.81
C ALA A 23 -11.91 5.35 5.53
N PRO A 24 -10.63 5.76 5.48
CA PRO A 24 -10.05 6.36 4.26
C PRO A 24 -10.05 5.43 3.04
N VAL A 25 -9.76 4.14 3.24
CA VAL A 25 -9.72 3.14 2.17
C VAL A 25 -11.13 2.84 1.68
N ALA A 26 -12.07 2.59 2.60
CA ALA A 26 -13.49 2.37 2.28
C ALA A 26 -14.08 3.53 1.48
N ASP A 27 -13.74 4.75 1.86
CA ASP A 27 -14.18 5.97 1.20
C ASP A 27 -13.64 6.11 -0.23
N ALA A 28 -12.37 5.76 -0.43
CA ALA A 28 -11.74 5.76 -1.75
C ALA A 28 -12.34 4.69 -2.66
N VAL A 29 -12.60 3.49 -2.15
CA VAL A 29 -13.27 2.41 -2.90
C VAL A 29 -14.71 2.81 -3.26
N ARG A 30 -15.46 3.41 -2.31
CA ARG A 30 -16.84 3.87 -2.56
C ARG A 30 -16.92 4.95 -3.65
N ARG A 31 -15.90 5.81 -3.74
CA ARG A 31 -15.82 6.91 -4.73
C ARG A 31 -14.87 6.60 -5.88
N TRP A 32 -14.61 5.31 -6.12
CA TRP A 32 -13.62 4.89 -7.09
C TRP A 32 -13.92 5.43 -8.49
N SER A 33 -12.90 6.00 -9.12
CA SER A 33 -12.96 6.59 -10.46
C SER A 33 -11.74 6.21 -11.29
N GLY A 34 -11.02 5.15 -10.88
CA GLY A 34 -9.88 4.62 -11.60
C GLY A 34 -10.27 3.97 -12.93
N SER A 35 -9.27 3.69 -13.77
CA SER A 35 -9.45 3.02 -15.06
C SER A 35 -9.86 1.55 -14.94
N VAL A 36 -9.60 0.91 -13.79
CA VAL A 36 -10.08 -0.43 -13.46
C VAL A 36 -11.42 -0.34 -12.73
N PRO A 37 -12.40 -1.22 -13.01
CA PRO A 37 -13.63 -1.29 -12.23
C PRO A 37 -13.34 -1.55 -10.74
N ALA A 38 -14.13 -0.94 -9.85
CA ALA A 38 -13.93 -1.08 -8.40
C ALA A 38 -14.08 -2.53 -7.92
N GLU A 39 -14.88 -3.33 -8.64
CA GLU A 39 -15.11 -4.75 -8.40
C GLU A 39 -13.87 -5.62 -8.67
N GLN A 40 -12.85 -5.07 -9.34
CA GLN A 40 -11.55 -5.74 -9.52
C GLN A 40 -10.57 -5.45 -8.39
N ILE A 41 -10.92 -4.55 -7.46
CA ILE A 41 -10.22 -4.41 -6.19
C ILE A 41 -10.76 -5.52 -5.29
N VAL A 42 -9.93 -6.49 -4.94
CA VAL A 42 -10.34 -7.65 -4.15
C VAL A 42 -9.75 -7.52 -2.75
N TYR A 43 -10.62 -7.53 -1.75
CA TYR A 43 -10.22 -7.73 -0.36
C TYR A 43 -10.02 -9.22 -0.12
N VAL A 44 -8.92 -9.55 0.56
CA VAL A 44 -8.62 -10.89 1.06
C VAL A 44 -8.37 -10.80 2.56
N ASP A 45 -8.86 -11.79 3.29
CA ASP A 45 -8.57 -11.89 4.72
C ASP A 45 -7.24 -12.61 4.94
N THR A 46 -6.50 -12.18 5.96
CA THR A 46 -5.24 -12.79 6.35
C THR A 46 -5.21 -12.98 7.85
N ASP A 47 -5.00 -14.22 8.29
CA ASP A 47 -4.79 -14.54 9.69
C ASP A 47 -3.51 -13.86 10.22
N PRO A 48 -3.60 -13.02 11.28
CA PRO A 48 -2.45 -12.41 11.93
C PRO A 48 -1.42 -13.43 12.44
N GLU A 49 -1.82 -14.67 12.72
CA GLU A 49 -0.90 -15.76 13.10
C GLU A 49 0.10 -16.10 11.99
N TRP A 50 -0.21 -15.78 10.73
CA TRP A 50 0.66 -16.04 9.57
C TRP A 50 1.30 -14.78 9.00
N ALA A 51 1.35 -13.68 9.77
CA ALA A 51 1.93 -12.42 9.32
C ALA A 51 3.46 -12.46 9.11
N ASP A 52 4.16 -13.45 9.65
CA ASP A 52 5.58 -13.65 9.33
C ASP A 52 5.75 -13.94 7.84
N THR A 53 6.66 -13.23 7.16
CA THR A 53 6.78 -13.29 5.70
C THR A 53 7.01 -14.71 5.16
N ALA A 54 7.75 -15.57 5.87
CA ALA A 54 7.99 -16.94 5.41
C ALA A 54 6.73 -17.81 5.55
N VAL A 55 6.03 -17.67 6.68
CA VAL A 55 4.77 -18.38 6.93
C VAL A 55 3.66 -17.88 6.00
N PHE A 56 3.63 -16.58 5.75
CA PHE A 56 2.67 -15.93 4.87
C PHE A 56 2.70 -16.52 3.46
N VAL A 57 3.88 -16.63 2.85
CA VAL A 57 4.02 -17.16 1.49
C VAL A 57 3.90 -18.68 1.44
N GLU A 58 4.19 -19.38 2.53
CA GLU A 58 3.92 -20.82 2.63
C GLU A 58 2.41 -21.09 2.62
N HIS A 59 1.63 -20.26 3.34
CA HIS A 59 0.19 -20.44 3.46
C HIS A 59 -0.57 -19.89 2.26
N TYR A 60 -0.29 -18.65 1.87
CA TYR A 60 -1.07 -17.90 0.87
C TYR A 60 -0.49 -17.97 -0.53
N GLY A 61 0.63 -18.65 -0.76
CA GLY A 61 1.21 -18.83 -2.10
C GLY A 61 2.57 -18.16 -2.26
N GLN A 62 3.53 -18.92 -2.81
CA GLN A 62 4.92 -18.51 -2.96
C GLN A 62 5.08 -17.33 -3.91
N GLU A 63 4.20 -17.20 -4.90
CA GLU A 63 4.21 -16.10 -5.86
C GLU A 63 3.96 -14.73 -5.21
N LEU A 64 3.34 -14.70 -4.03
CA LEU A 64 3.09 -13.45 -3.31
C LEU A 64 4.38 -12.76 -2.86
N LEU A 65 5.50 -13.49 -2.78
CA LEU A 65 6.81 -12.89 -2.54
C LEU A 65 7.17 -11.86 -3.63
N GLU A 66 6.84 -12.15 -4.88
CA GLU A 66 7.13 -11.30 -6.03
C GLU A 66 5.93 -10.46 -6.49
N ARG A 67 4.72 -10.76 -5.97
CA ARG A 67 3.47 -10.10 -6.33
C ARG A 67 2.85 -9.29 -5.19
N SER A 68 3.61 -8.99 -4.15
CA SER A 68 3.21 -8.08 -3.08
C SER A 68 4.04 -6.80 -3.13
N ALA A 69 3.45 -5.71 -2.67
CA ALA A 69 4.10 -4.41 -2.59
C ALA A 69 3.83 -3.73 -1.24
N ASN A 70 4.87 -3.11 -0.70
CA ASN A 70 4.81 -2.28 0.49
C ASN A 70 4.50 -0.84 0.11
N CYS A 71 3.61 -0.18 0.86
CA CYS A 71 3.40 1.25 0.79
C CYS A 71 3.95 1.92 2.05
N VAL A 72 4.95 2.79 1.88
CA VAL A 72 5.64 3.47 2.98
C VAL A 72 5.58 4.98 2.82
N VAL A 73 5.50 5.69 3.94
CA VAL A 73 5.43 7.15 3.96
C VAL A 73 6.82 7.75 4.15
N VAL A 74 7.17 8.70 3.28
CA VAL A 74 8.46 9.41 3.29
C VAL A 74 8.20 10.91 3.46
N ALA A 75 8.95 11.54 4.36
CA ALA A 75 8.99 12.98 4.56
C ALA A 75 10.18 13.59 3.81
N GLY A 76 9.92 14.47 2.85
CA GLY A 76 10.89 15.34 2.22
C GLY A 76 10.92 16.70 2.91
N LYS A 77 12.11 17.30 3.09
CA LYS A 77 12.28 18.63 3.68
C LYS A 77 13.08 19.56 2.77
N ARG A 78 12.57 20.77 2.57
CA ARG A 78 13.28 21.86 1.85
C ARG A 78 12.84 23.22 2.40
N GLY A 79 13.81 24.10 2.67
CA GLY A 79 13.52 25.49 3.05
C GLY A 79 12.73 25.67 4.36
N GLY A 80 12.63 24.64 5.21
CA GLY A 80 11.80 24.66 6.42
C GLY A 80 10.42 24.01 6.24
N GLU A 81 10.00 23.77 5.01
CA GLU A 81 8.77 23.06 4.67
C GLU A 81 9.00 21.54 4.63
N SER A 82 7.94 20.78 4.94
CA SER A 82 7.91 19.32 4.90
C SER A 82 6.79 18.86 3.97
N THR A 83 7.10 17.90 3.10
CA THR A 83 6.14 17.26 2.21
C THR A 83 6.14 15.77 2.52
N LEU A 84 4.97 15.19 2.69
CA LEU A 84 4.79 13.74 2.82
C LEU A 84 4.46 13.16 1.45
N ALA A 85 4.96 11.96 1.20
CA ALA A 85 4.70 11.19 0.00
C ALA A 85 4.59 9.72 0.34
N ALA A 86 3.75 9.00 -0.39
CA ALA A 86 3.70 7.56 -0.32
C ALA A 86 4.57 6.94 -1.41
N CYS A 87 5.28 5.88 -1.07
CA CYS A 87 6.13 5.14 -1.99
C CYS A 87 5.67 3.69 -2.02
N VAL A 88 5.37 3.17 -3.21
CA VAL A 88 4.96 1.77 -3.44
C VAL A 88 6.07 1.05 -4.16
N VAL A 89 6.62 0.01 -3.54
CA VAL A 89 7.67 -0.87 -4.09
C VAL A 89 7.32 -2.32 -3.81
N LEU A 90 7.82 -3.26 -4.61
CA LEU A 90 7.69 -4.69 -4.31
C LEU A 90 8.19 -5.00 -2.89
N SER A 91 7.60 -6.00 -2.24
CA SER A 91 7.95 -6.39 -0.88
C SER A 91 9.40 -6.82 -0.72
N THR A 92 10.01 -7.32 -1.79
CA THR A 92 11.43 -7.70 -1.87
C THR A 92 12.37 -6.51 -2.11
N THR A 93 11.83 -5.32 -2.35
CA THR A 93 12.56 -4.12 -2.73
C THR A 93 12.60 -3.11 -1.58
N ARG A 94 13.75 -2.46 -1.39
CA ARG A 94 13.89 -1.34 -0.45
C ARG A 94 13.73 -0.02 -1.19
N VAL A 95 12.88 0.86 -0.68
CA VAL A 95 12.72 2.22 -1.20
C VAL A 95 14.05 3.00 -1.08
N ASP A 96 14.52 3.55 -2.20
CA ASP A 96 15.66 4.48 -2.20
C ASP A 96 15.20 5.89 -1.81
N VAL A 97 15.09 6.10 -0.50
CA VAL A 97 14.66 7.37 0.10
C VAL A 97 15.64 8.50 -0.22
N ASN A 98 16.95 8.24 -0.12
CA ASN A 98 17.96 9.29 -0.18
C ASN A 98 18.38 9.66 -1.61
N GLY A 99 18.23 8.74 -2.57
CA GLY A 99 18.53 8.95 -3.98
C GLY A 99 17.28 9.31 -4.78
N VAL A 100 16.44 8.33 -5.10
CA VAL A 100 15.26 8.51 -5.97
C VAL A 100 14.21 9.41 -5.33
N VAL A 101 13.67 9.05 -4.16
CA VAL A 101 12.53 9.77 -3.56
C VAL A 101 12.91 11.22 -3.24
N ARG A 102 14.07 11.44 -2.61
CA ARG A 102 14.58 12.80 -2.34
C ARG A 102 14.62 13.66 -3.60
N ARG A 103 15.07 13.10 -4.73
CA ARG A 103 15.13 13.82 -6.02
C ARG A 103 13.74 14.08 -6.59
N GLN A 104 12.84 13.10 -6.56
CA GLN A 104 11.46 13.25 -7.04
C GLN A 104 10.70 14.34 -6.25
N LEU A 105 10.89 14.39 -4.94
CA LEU A 105 10.31 15.44 -4.09
C LEU A 105 11.06 16.79 -4.18
N GLY A 106 12.16 16.86 -4.94
CA GLY A 106 13.01 18.05 -4.99
C GLY A 106 13.53 18.47 -3.61
N ALA A 107 13.65 17.54 -2.67
CA ALA A 107 13.93 17.80 -1.26
C ALA A 107 15.42 17.91 -0.97
N ARG A 108 15.79 18.65 0.07
CA ARG A 108 17.18 18.71 0.56
C ARG A 108 17.53 17.50 1.42
N LYS A 109 16.56 17.01 2.21
CA LYS A 109 16.65 15.79 3.01
C LYS A 109 15.37 14.99 2.82
N ALA A 110 15.46 13.67 2.83
CA ALA A 110 14.32 12.79 2.92
C ALA A 110 14.56 11.75 4.02
N SER A 111 13.49 11.26 4.65
CA SER A 111 13.51 10.16 5.61
C SER A 111 12.15 9.48 5.61
N PHE A 112 12.07 8.24 6.07
CA PHE A 112 10.77 7.67 6.45
C PHE A 112 10.07 8.60 7.45
N ALA A 113 8.76 8.74 7.30
CA ALA A 113 7.93 9.41 8.30
C ALA A 113 7.93 8.58 9.59
N SER A 114 7.71 9.22 10.75
CA SER A 114 7.51 8.46 11.99
C SER A 114 6.23 7.65 11.90
N MET A 115 6.14 6.58 12.68
CA MET A 115 4.91 5.77 12.79
C MET A 115 3.71 6.65 13.09
N ASP A 116 3.77 7.50 14.14
CA ASP A 116 2.69 8.42 14.51
C ASP A 116 2.27 9.36 13.38
N THR A 117 3.23 9.86 12.59
CA THR A 117 2.91 10.72 11.44
C THR A 117 2.24 9.91 10.35
N ALA A 118 2.78 8.73 10.03
CA ALA A 118 2.27 7.89 8.95
C ALA A 118 0.84 7.42 9.27
N THR A 119 0.60 6.86 10.46
CA THR A 119 -0.74 6.39 10.84
C THR A 119 -1.71 7.54 11.07
N GLY A 120 -1.26 8.63 11.70
CA GLY A 120 -2.09 9.80 11.98
C GLY A 120 -2.58 10.52 10.72
N GLU A 121 -1.71 10.69 9.73
CA GLU A 121 -2.07 11.40 8.49
C GLU A 121 -2.80 10.51 7.48
N THR A 122 -2.52 9.20 7.46
CA THR A 122 -3.21 8.27 6.55
C THR A 122 -4.53 7.78 7.10
N GLY A 123 -4.72 7.78 8.42
CA GLY A 123 -5.85 7.12 9.08
C GLY A 123 -5.82 5.59 8.99
N MET A 124 -4.64 5.01 8.68
CA MET A 124 -4.41 3.58 8.52
C MET A 124 -3.53 3.04 9.65
N GLU A 125 -3.57 1.73 9.86
CA GLU A 125 -2.75 1.04 10.83
C GLU A 125 -1.31 0.84 10.34
N TYR A 126 -0.37 0.72 11.27
CA TYR A 126 1.02 0.49 10.93
C TYR A 126 1.22 -0.92 10.35
N GLY A 127 1.89 -1.02 9.21
CA GLY A 127 2.02 -2.28 8.45
C GLY A 127 0.88 -2.48 7.44
N GLY A 128 -0.28 -1.89 7.68
CA GLY A 128 -1.44 -1.91 6.79
C GLY A 128 -1.52 -0.80 5.74
N ILE A 129 -0.66 0.22 5.84
CA ILE A 129 -0.67 1.40 4.96
C ILE A 129 -0.69 0.96 3.48
N THR A 130 -1.56 1.58 2.69
CA THR A 130 -1.85 1.22 1.30
C THR A 130 -1.94 2.47 0.42
N PRO A 131 -1.72 2.39 -0.91
CA PRO A 131 -1.87 3.54 -1.81
C PRO A 131 -3.31 4.04 -1.95
N VAL A 132 -4.31 3.25 -1.55
CA VAL A 132 -5.73 3.58 -1.70
C VAL A 132 -6.22 4.37 -0.49
N GLY A 133 -6.81 5.54 -0.70
CA GLY A 133 -7.34 6.37 0.40
C GLY A 133 -6.34 7.31 1.07
N LEU A 134 -5.14 7.46 0.51
CA LEU A 134 -4.17 8.45 0.97
C LEU A 134 -4.67 9.90 0.76
N PRO A 135 -4.14 10.88 1.53
CA PRO A 135 -4.43 12.30 1.30
C PRO A 135 -4.14 12.73 -0.16
N ALA A 136 -5.07 13.48 -0.75
CA ALA A 136 -5.05 13.81 -2.18
C ALA A 136 -3.89 14.73 -2.61
N ASP A 137 -3.28 15.44 -1.65
CA ASP A 137 -2.14 16.34 -1.86
C ASP A 137 -0.79 15.61 -1.79
N TRP A 138 -0.78 14.33 -1.40
CA TRP A 138 0.45 13.56 -1.33
C TRP A 138 0.86 13.05 -2.71
N PRO A 139 2.13 13.24 -3.11
CA PRO A 139 2.69 12.50 -4.22
C PRO A 139 2.66 11.00 -3.92
N LEU A 140 2.16 10.22 -4.88
CA LEU A 140 2.26 8.77 -4.89
C LEU A 140 3.35 8.34 -5.87
N LEU A 141 4.46 7.82 -5.36
CA LEU A 141 5.57 7.32 -6.15
C LEU A 141 5.45 5.80 -6.24
N VAL A 142 5.20 5.27 -7.44
CA VAL A 142 5.07 3.82 -7.68
C VAL A 142 6.27 3.34 -8.48
N ASP A 143 6.95 2.30 -8.00
CA ASP A 143 8.01 1.63 -8.75
C ASP A 143 7.43 0.97 -10.00
N SER A 144 8.09 1.15 -11.14
CA SER A 144 7.70 0.53 -12.41
C SER A 144 7.55 -0.99 -12.30
N ALA A 145 8.37 -1.65 -11.47
CA ALA A 145 8.27 -3.10 -11.26
C ALA A 145 6.92 -3.53 -10.66
N VAL A 146 6.25 -2.65 -9.91
CA VAL A 146 4.89 -2.89 -9.39
C VAL A 146 3.85 -2.69 -10.50
N VAL A 147 4.04 -1.67 -11.34
CA VAL A 147 3.13 -1.35 -12.46
C VAL A 147 3.11 -2.46 -13.51
N ASP A 148 4.22 -3.17 -13.68
CA ASP A 148 4.34 -4.28 -14.62
C ASP A 148 3.60 -5.56 -14.18
N LEU A 149 3.08 -5.60 -12.94
CA LEU A 149 2.31 -6.74 -12.44
C LEU A 149 0.83 -6.63 -12.84
N PRO A 150 0.19 -7.73 -13.29
CA PRO A 150 -1.24 -7.73 -13.60
C PRO A 150 -2.11 -7.59 -12.34
N TYR A 151 -1.65 -8.13 -11.22
CA TYR A 151 -2.26 -8.00 -9.90
C TYR A 151 -1.14 -7.88 -8.87
N VAL A 152 -1.37 -7.02 -7.86
CA VAL A 152 -0.45 -6.81 -6.74
C VAL A 152 -1.23 -6.86 -5.43
N LEU A 153 -0.69 -7.60 -4.46
CA LEU A 153 -1.17 -7.61 -3.09
C LEU A 153 -0.56 -6.42 -2.34
N VAL A 154 -1.41 -5.61 -1.71
CA VAL A 154 -1.01 -4.47 -0.86
C VAL A 154 -1.77 -4.54 0.46
N GLY A 155 -1.35 -3.75 1.45
CA GLY A 155 -2.08 -3.62 2.71
C GLY A 155 -3.54 -3.18 2.50
N SER A 156 -4.41 -3.52 3.44
CA SER A 156 -5.84 -3.18 3.41
C SER A 156 -6.16 -1.86 4.13
N GLY A 157 -5.16 -1.23 4.73
CA GLY A 157 -5.30 -0.12 5.68
C GLY A 157 -5.32 -0.57 7.14
N ARG A 158 -5.39 -1.88 7.41
CA ARG A 158 -5.34 -2.52 8.74
C ARG A 158 -4.03 -3.27 8.95
#